data_AF-A0A1V4TDD1-F1
#
_entry.id   AF-A0A1V4TDD1-F1
#
_cell.length_a   1.000
_cell.length_b   1.000
_cell.length_c   1.000
_cell.angle_alpha   90.00
_cell.angle_beta   90.00
_cell.angle_gamma   90.00
#
_symmetry.space_group_name_H-M   'P 1'
#
loop_
_entity.id
_entity.type
_entity.pdbx_description
1 polymer ?
#
loop_
_entity_poly.entity_id
_entity_poly.type
_entity_poly.pdbx_seq_one_letter_code
_entity_poly.pdbx_strand_id
1 'polypeptide(L)' 'MRYFICRKCGGYYELKKDEAPEDFEKCECGGTLEYYVKDDTEDED' A
#
# COMPACT_ATOMS: atom_id res chain seq x y z
N MET A 1 9.51 -2.45 1.48
CA MET A 1 8.46 -2.24 0.45
C MET A 1 7.32 -1.33 0.93
N ARG A 2 6.61 -0.60 0.04
CA ARG A 2 5.46 0.27 0.39
C ARG A 2 4.21 -0.18 -0.38
N TYR A 3 3.06 -0.29 0.27
CA TYR A 3 1.84 -0.80 -0.38
C TYR A 3 0.55 -0.31 0.28
N PHE A 4 -0.58 -0.44 -0.43
CA PHE A 4 -1.93 -0.22 0.04
C PHE A 4 -2.73 -1.52 0.12
N ILE A 5 -3.62 -1.60 1.13
CA ILE A 5 -4.69 -2.59 1.20
C ILE A 5 -6.05 -1.87 1.20
N CYS A 6 -6.98 -2.31 0.36
CA CYS A 6 -8.35 -1.80 0.38
C CYS A 6 -9.18 -2.49 1.47
N ARG A 7 -9.76 -1.72 2.40
CA ARG A 7 -10.60 -2.28 3.48
C ARG A 7 -11.93 -2.88 3.00
N LYS A 8 -12.39 -2.50 1.80
CA LYS A 8 -13.68 -2.93 1.25
C LYS A 8 -13.57 -4.22 0.44
N CYS A 9 -12.61 -4.29 -0.48
CA CYS A 9 -12.46 -5.44 -1.38
C CYS A 9 -11.25 -6.32 -1.07
N GLY A 10 -10.36 -5.90 -0.17
CA GLY A 10 -9.11 -6.62 0.13
C GLY A 10 -8.04 -6.49 -0.95
N GLY A 11 -8.22 -5.61 -1.95
CA GLY A 11 -7.26 -5.40 -3.03
C GLY A 11 -5.91 -4.91 -2.51
N TYR A 12 -4.83 -5.48 -3.05
CA TYR A 12 -3.44 -5.11 -2.78
C TYR A 12 -2.90 -4.26 -3.92
N TYR A 13 -2.18 -3.19 -3.57
CA TYR A 13 -1.45 -2.38 -4.54
C TYR A 13 -0.09 -2.00 -3.98
N GLU A 14 0.99 -2.42 -4.64
CA GLU A 14 2.35 -2.04 -4.26
C GLU A 14 2.74 -0.72 -4.92
N LEU A 15 3.21 0.24 -4.12
CA LEU A 15 3.70 1.51 -4.64
C LEU A 15 5.10 1.34 -5.20
N LYS A 16 5.32 1.90 -6.38
CA LYS A 16 6.65 2.05 -6.96
C LYS A 16 7.46 3.10 -6.19
N LYS A 17 8.76 3.18 -6.50
CA LYS A 17 9.67 4.13 -5.83
C LYS A 17 9.31 5.59 -6.13
N ASP A 18 8.85 5.84 -7.35
CA ASP A 18 8.47 7.14 -7.90
C ASP A 18 7.01 7.55 -7.60
N GLU A 19 6.22 6.66 -7.01
CA GLU A 19 4.83 6.94 -6.64
C GLU A 19 4.75 7.47 -5.21
N ALA A 20 4.04 8.60 -5.02
CA ALA A 20 3.76 9.13 -3.69
C ALA A 20 2.44 8.54 -3.17
N PRO A 21 2.37 8.11 -1.89
CA PRO A 21 1.12 7.59 -1.33
C PRO A 21 -0.01 8.63 -1.31
N GLU A 22 0.34 9.91 -1.32
CA GLU A 22 -0.61 11.03 -1.36
C GLU A 22 -1.38 11.12 -2.68
N ASP A 23 -0.85 10.54 -3.77
CA ASP A 23 -1.52 10.50 -5.07
C ASP A 23 -2.73 9.53 -5.09
N PHE A 24 -2.88 8.69 -4.06
CA PHE A 24 -3.90 7.63 -4.00
C PHE A 24 -4.93 7.90 -2.91
N GLU A 25 -6.07 8.48 -3.28
CA GLU A 25 -7.15 8.76 -2.32
C GLU A 25 -8.04 7.54 -2.02
N LYS A 26 -8.39 6.73 -3.04
CA LYS A 26 -9.35 5.61 -2.92
C LYS A 26 -9.04 4.46 -3.88
N CYS A 27 -9.52 3.28 -3.53
CA CYS A 27 -9.53 2.12 -4.41
C CYS A 27 -10.53 2.31 -5.55
N GLU A 28 -10.28 1.70 -6.71
CA GLU A 28 -11.19 1.72 -7.87
C GLU A 28 -12.60 1.20 -7.55
N CYS A 29 -12.75 0.34 -6.53
CA CYS A 29 -14.06 -0.12 -6.04
C CYS A 29 -14.80 0.91 -5.14
N GLY A 30 -14.22 2.09 -4.95
CA GLY A 30 -14.67 3.16 -4.05
C GLY A 30 -14.35 2.93 -2.57
N GLY A 31 -13.54 1.92 -2.23
CA GLY A 31 -13.12 1.61 -0.86
C GLY A 31 -11.94 2.46 -0.39
N THR A 32 -11.80 2.61 0.93
CA THR A 32 -10.65 3.27 1.56
C THR A 32 -9.40 2.40 1.45
N LEU A 33 -8.29 3.01 1.03
CA LEU A 33 -6.96 2.40 1.01
C LEU A 33 -6.25 2.67 2.34
N GLU A 34 -5.67 1.63 2.94
CA GLU A 34 -4.76 1.75 4.09
C GLU A 34 -3.32 1.57 3.63
N TYR A 35 -2.46 2.51 4.02
CA TYR A 35 -1.04 2.54 3.65
C TYR A 35 -0.19 1.76 4.65
N TYR A 36 0.74 0.95 4.14
CA TYR A 36 1.68 0.17 4.92
C TYR A 36 3.10 0.31 4.37
N VAL A 37 4.07 0.35 5.28
CA VAL A 37 5.49 0.28 4.98
C VAL A 37 6.01 -1.00 5.62
N LYS A 38 6.57 -1.89 4.81
CA LYS A 38 7.43 -2.97 5.27
C LYS A 38 8.87 -2.49 5.21
N ASP A 39 9.55 -2.49 6.34
CA ASP A 39 11.00 -2.47 6.34
C ASP A 39 11.47 -3.88 5.94
N ASP A 40 12.23 -3.96 4.85
CA ASP A 40 12.95 -5.17 4.44
C ASP A 40 14.22 -5.31 5.30
N THR A 41 14.14 -5.02 6.59
CA THR A 41 15.15 -5.51 7.53
C THR A 41 14.83 -6.98 7.73
N GLU A 42 15.39 -7.81 6.86
CA GLU A 42 15.64 -9.21 7.19
C GLU A 42 16.35 -9.21 8.55
N ASP A 43 15.67 -9.70 9.58
CA ASP A 43 16.33 -10.15 10.80
C ASP A 43 17.45 -11.10 10.37
N GLU A 44 18.69 -10.61 10.37
CA GLU A 44 19.89 -11.45 10.35
C GLU A 44 19.94 -12.20 11.69
N ASP A 45 19.37 -13.41 11.76
CA ASP A 45 19.61 -14.40 12.81
C ASP A 45 20.08 -15.75 12.21
#